data_AF-A0A3M1NJQ0-F1
#
_entry.id   AF-A0A3M1NJQ0-F1
#
_cell.length_a   1.000
_cell.length_b   1.000
_cell.length_c   1.000
_cell.angle_alpha   90.00
_cell.angle_beta   90.00
_cell.angle_gamma   90.00
#
_symmetry.space_group_name_H-M   'P 1'
#
loop_
_entity.id
_entity.type
_entity.pdbx_description
1 polymer ?
#
loop_
_entity_poly.entity_id
_entity_poly.type
_entity_poly.pdbx_seq_one_letter_code
_entity_poly.pdbx_strand_id
1 'polypeptide(L)'
;MSNSLVSIRIPYSLFQELKEAAKKDHFLDVSEAVRSIVRKKWLEEKDPQLFELRKLRKEISSKLKEKSHDQLVEELRRIRDSIIKDETE
;
A
#
# COMPACT_ATOMS: atom_id res chain seq x y z
N MET A 1 10.77 -6.48 21.94
CA MET A 1 9.54 -5.66 22.06
C MET A 1 8.50 -6.49 22.76
N SER A 2 8.03 -6.05 23.93
CA SER A 2 6.96 -6.74 24.67
C SER A 2 5.64 -6.60 23.92
N ASN A 3 5.00 -7.73 23.60
CA ASN A 3 3.64 -7.71 23.04
C ASN A 3 2.66 -7.50 24.19
N SER A 4 1.97 -6.36 24.19
CA SER A 4 0.86 -6.09 25.10
C SER A 4 -0.47 -6.34 24.39
N LEU A 5 -1.34 -7.17 24.96
CA LEU A 5 -2.71 -7.31 24.50
C LEU A 5 -3.53 -6.10 24.98
N VAL A 6 -4.22 -5.44 24.05
CA VAL A 6 -5.07 -4.28 24.34
C VAL A 6 -6.44 -4.53 23.74
N SER A 7 -7.48 -4.34 24.55
CA SER A 7 -8.87 -4.36 24.10
C SER A 7 -9.36 -2.93 23.92
N ILE A 8 -9.91 -2.62 22.75
CA ILE A 8 -10.36 -1.27 22.38
C ILE A 8 -11.82 -1.35 21.96
N ARG A 9 -12.66 -0.49 22.53
CA ARG A 9 -14.03 -0.32 22.05
C ARG A 9 -14.04 0.68 20.91
N ILE A 10 -14.52 0.26 19.76
CA ILE A 10 -14.64 1.08 18.56
C ILE A 10 -16.06 1.01 17.98
N PRO A 11 -16.56 2.08 17.35
CA PRO A 11 -17.80 2.05 16.60
C PRO A 11 -17.74 0.99 15.48
N TYR A 12 -18.88 0.35 15.20
CA TYR A 12 -18.94 -0.70 14.19
C TYR A 12 -18.60 -0.20 12.78
N SER A 13 -19.01 1.03 12.44
CA SER A 13 -18.65 1.68 11.16
C SER A 13 -17.14 1.77 10.97
N LEU A 14 -16.44 2.27 11.99
CA LEU A 14 -14.98 2.39 11.97
C LEU A 14 -14.30 1.02 11.87
N PHE A 15 -14.84 -0.01 12.52
CA PHE A 15 -14.33 -1.37 12.38
C PHE A 15 -14.43 -1.89 10.94
N GLN A 16 -15.53 -1.58 10.24
CA GLN A 16 -15.68 -1.97 8.83
C GLN A 16 -14.66 -1.25 7.94
N GLU A 17 -14.49 0.06 8.12
CA GLU A 17 -13.47 0.83 7.39
C GLU A 17 -12.07 0.28 7.62
N LEU A 18 -11.72 -0.07 8.87
CA LEU A 18 -10.45 -0.70 9.19
C LEU A 18 -10.28 -2.07 8.53
N LYS A 19 -11.35 -2.85 8.43
CA LYS A 19 -11.34 -4.16 7.77
C LYS A 19 -11.13 -4.02 6.26
N GLU A 20 -11.74 -3.02 5.64
CA GLU A 20 -11.53 -2.72 4.22
C GLU A 20 -10.11 -2.21 3.96
N ALA A 21 -9.61 -1.30 4.80
CA ALA A 21 -8.23 -0.81 4.73
C ALA A 21 -7.23 -1.96 4.91
N ALA A 22 -7.48 -2.88 5.84
CA ALA A 22 -6.66 -4.06 6.07
C ALA A 22 -6.52 -4.90 4.79
N LYS A 23 -7.63 -5.14 4.08
CA LYS A 23 -7.61 -5.87 2.81
C LYS A 23 -6.86 -5.11 1.72
N LYS A 24 -7.09 -3.80 1.60
CA LYS A 24 -6.50 -2.95 0.56
C LYS A 24 -4.97 -2.89 0.67
N ASP A 25 -4.46 -2.79 1.88
CA ASP A 25 -3.02 -2.73 2.15
C ASP A 25 -2.40 -4.13 2.36
N HIS A 26 -3.16 -5.20 2.10
CA HIS A 26 -2.74 -6.60 2.23
C HIS A 26 -2.21 -7.00 3.62
N PHE A 27 -2.81 -6.44 4.68
CA PHE A 27 -2.53 -6.86 6.05
C PHE A 27 -3.20 -8.20 6.37
N LEU A 28 -2.56 -8.99 7.24
CA LEU A 28 -3.07 -10.30 7.66
C LEU A 28 -4.34 -10.16 8.51
N ASP A 29 -4.35 -9.17 9.41
CA ASP A 29 -5.46 -8.91 10.31
C ASP A 29 -5.66 -7.41 10.59
N VAL A 30 -6.79 -7.09 11.22
CA VAL A 30 -7.12 -5.71 11.62
C VAL A 30 -6.11 -5.19 12.65
N SER A 31 -5.57 -6.05 13.51
CA SER A 31 -4.57 -5.67 14.52
C SER A 31 -3.28 -5.17 13.89
N GLU A 32 -2.83 -5.76 12.78
CA GLU A 32 -1.68 -5.33 12.02
C GLU A 32 -1.94 -3.98 11.33
N ALA A 33 -3.12 -3.80 10.75
CA ALA A 33 -3.54 -2.52 10.19
C ALA A 33 -3.53 -1.41 11.27
N VAL A 34 -4.11 -1.67 12.45
CA VAL A 34 -4.11 -0.73 13.57
C VAL A 34 -2.68 -0.43 14.05
N ARG A 35 -1.84 -1.44 14.23
CA ARG A 35 -0.42 -1.24 14.61
C ARG A 35 0.33 -0.39 13.57
N SER A 36 0.06 -0.59 12.29
CA SER A 36 0.65 0.19 11.20
C SER A 36 0.25 1.66 11.30
N ILE A 37 -1.03 1.95 11.55
CA ILE A 37 -1.54 3.32 11.74
C ILE A 37 -0.92 3.98 12.97
N VAL A 38 -0.93 3.29 14.12
CA VAL A 38 -0.35 3.81 15.37
C VAL A 38 1.14 4.11 15.18
N ARG A 39 1.89 3.22 14.52
CA ARG A 39 3.31 3.43 14.22
C ARG A 39 3.53 4.66 13.34
N LYS A 40 2.68 4.91 12.35
CA LYS A 40 2.77 6.11 11.50
C LYS A 40 2.55 7.37 12.31
N LYS A 41 1.49 7.43 13.12
CA LYS A 41 1.22 8.58 13.99
C LYS A 41 2.31 8.81 15.02
N TRP A 42 2.84 7.74 15.60
CA TRP A 42 3.95 7.83 16.53
C TRP A 42 5.21 8.39 15.85
N LEU A 43 5.53 7.95 14.64
CA LEU A 43 6.66 8.50 13.87
C LEU A 43 6.46 9.99 13.54
N GLU A 44 5.25 10.39 13.16
CA GLU A 44 4.89 11.78 12.89
C GLU A 44 5.15 12.68 14.12
N GLU A 45 4.82 12.20 15.31
CA GLU A 45 5.02 12.94 16.57
C GLU A 45 6.47 12.91 17.06
N LYS A 46 7.16 11.77 16.94
CA LYS A 46 8.53 11.59 17.46
C LYS A 46 9.62 12.16 16.56
N ASP A 47 9.43 12.10 15.24
CA ASP A 47 10.39 12.56 14.25
C ASP A 47 9.67 13.10 12.99
N PRO A 48 9.19 14.36 13.05
CA PRO A 48 8.45 14.98 11.97
C PRO A 48 9.25 15.05 10.66
N GLN A 49 10.58 15.21 10.75
CA GLN A 49 11.46 15.33 9.59
C GLN A 49 11.53 13.99 8.84
N LEU A 50 11.70 12.88 9.56
CA LEU A 50 11.70 11.55 8.97
C LEU A 50 10.35 11.17 8.37
N PHE A 51 9.25 11.62 8.97
CA PHE A 51 7.91 11.43 8.44
C PHE A 51 7.71 12.13 7.08
N GLU A 52 8.06 13.41 6.99
CA GLU A 52 7.97 14.18 5.73
C GLU A 52 8.87 13.58 4.64
N LEU A 53 10.09 13.15 4.97
CA LEU A 53 10.97 12.44 4.02
C LEU A 53 10.35 11.14 3.49
N ARG A 54 9.68 10.36 4.35
CA ARG A 54 8.98 9.14 3.93
C ARG A 54 7.79 9.44 3.04
N LYS A 55 7.04 10.50 3.35
CA LYS A 55 5.91 10.96 2.54
C LYS A 55 6.37 11.38 1.14
N LEU A 56 7.43 12.19 1.07
CA LEU A 56 8.03 12.64 -0.18
C LEU A 56 8.54 11.46 -1.02
N ARG A 57 9.24 10.50 -0.39
CA ARG A 57 9.69 9.28 -1.07
C ARG A 57 8.52 8.49 -1.66
N LYS A 58 7.40 8.38 -0.92
CA LYS A 58 6.21 7.67 -1.38
C LYS A 58 5.59 8.37 -2.59
N GLU A 59 5.51 9.69 -2.57
CA GLU A 59 4.99 10.50 -3.69
C GLU A 59 5.88 10.40 -4.94
N ILE A 60 7.20 10.43 -4.77
CA ILE A 60 8.15 10.22 -5.88
C ILE A 60 7.97 8.81 -6.45
N SER A 61 7.84 7.81 -5.59
CA SER A 61 7.65 6.42 -6.04
C SER A 61 6.33 6.20 -6.79
N SER A 62 5.24 6.88 -6.39
CA SER A 62 3.97 6.79 -7.11
C SER A 62 4.05 7.47 -8.48
N LYS A 63 4.65 8.68 -8.56
CA LYS A 63 4.85 9.39 -9.83
C LYS A 63 5.79 8.61 -10.77
N LEU A 64 6.80 7.92 -10.25
CA LEU A 64 7.67 7.04 -11.03
C LEU A 64 6.93 5.80 -11.52
N LYS A 65 6.08 5.19 -10.68
CA LYS A 65 5.25 4.04 -11.09
C LYS A 65 4.25 4.40 -12.17
N GLU A 66 3.63 5.58 -12.12
CA GLU A 66 2.75 6.06 -13.20
C GLU A 66 3.50 6.16 -14.53
N LYS A 67 4.71 6.73 -14.54
CA LYS A 67 5.56 6.78 -15.75
C LYS A 67 6.02 5.41 -16.25
N SER A 68 6.27 4.46 -15.34
CA SER A 68 6.69 3.08 -15.66
C SER A 68 5.53 2.20 -16.13
N HIS A 69 4.31 2.49 -15.68
CA HIS A 69 3.13 1.69 -16.04
C HIS A 69 2.84 1.77 -17.53
N ASP A 70 2.93 2.96 -18.13
CA ASP A 70 2.73 3.14 -19.58
C ASP A 70 3.75 2.35 -20.41
N GLN A 71 5.01 2.31 -19.95
CA GLN A 71 6.07 1.53 -20.61
C GLN A 71 5.84 0.02 -20.47
N LEU A 72 5.41 -0.44 -19.29
CA LEU A 72 5.05 -1.85 -19.06
C LEU A 72 3.81 -2.27 -19.86
N VAL A 73 2.84 -1.38 -20.03
CA VAL A 73 1.64 -1.62 -20.86
C VAL A 73 2.03 -1.72 -22.34
N GLU A 74 2.98 -0.92 -22.82
CA GLU A 74 3.53 -1.08 -24.17
C GLU A 74 4.26 -2.41 -24.36
N GLU A 75 5.10 -2.81 -23.40
CA GLU A 75 5.82 -4.09 -23.47
C GLU A 75 4.85 -5.28 -23.48
N LEU A 76 3.82 -5.26 -22.62
CA LEU A 76 2.77 -6.28 -22.62
C LEU A 76 1.97 -6.32 -23.92
N ARG A 77 1.70 -5.17 -24.55
CA ARG A 77 1.06 -5.11 -25.87
C ARG A 77 1.95 -5.73 -26.95
N ARG A 78 3.24 -5.45 -26.95
CA ARG A 78 4.20 -6.04 -27.91
C ARG A 78 4.27 -7.56 -27.77
N ILE A 79 4.31 -8.06 -26.54
CA ILE A 79 4.32 -9.52 -26.26
C ILE A 79 3.00 -10.18 -26.70
N ARG A 80 1.86 -9.54 -26.44
CA ARG A 80 0.56 -10.03 -26.92
C ARG A 80 0.53 -10.11 -28.45
N ASP A 81 1.00 -9.07 -29.13
CA ASP A 81 0.95 -8.99 -30.59
C ASP A 81 1.91 -9.98 -31.26
N SER A 82 3.04 -10.33 -30.62
CA SER A 82 3.90 -11.42 -31.10
C SER A 82 3.25 -12.80 -30.93
N ILE A 83 2.55 -13.06 -29.83
CA ILE A 83 1.87 -14.35 -29.59
C ILE A 83 0.74 -14.56 -30.62
N ILE A 84 -0.03 -13.52 -30.91
CA ILE A 84 -1.15 -13.61 -31.89
C ILE A 84 -0.63 -13.85 -33.31
N LYS A 85 0.53 -13.30 -33.67
CA LYS A 85 1.18 -13.55 -34.97
C LYS A 85 1.65 -14.99 -35.13
N ASP A 86 2.25 -15.57 -34.08
CA ASP A 86 2.72 -16.95 -34.11
C ASP A 86 1.58 -17.98 -34.15
N GLU A 87 0.35 -17.61 -33.76
CA GLU A 87 -0.84 -18.47 -33.88
C GLU A 87 -1.54 -18.39 -35.25
N THR A 88 -1.11 -17.50 -36.16
CA THR A 88 -1.75 -17.29 -37.47
C THR A 88 -0.91 -17.72 -38.69
N GLU A 89 0.26 -18.32 -38.48
CA GLU A 89 1.05 -19.07 -39.50
C GLU A 89 0.97 -20.58 -39.28
#